data_AF-A0A976KPQ0-F1
#
_entry.id   AF-A0A976KPQ0-F1
#
_cell.length_a   1.000
_cell.length_b   1.000
_cell.length_c   1.000
_cell.angle_alpha   90.00
_cell.angle_beta   90.00
_cell.angle_gamma   90.00
#
_symmetry.space_group_name_H-M   'P 1'
#
loop_
_entity.id
_entity.type
_entity.pdbx_description
1 polymer ?
#
loop_
_entity_poly.entity_id
_entity_poly.type
_entity_poly.pdbx_seq_one_letter_code
_entity_poly.pdbx_strand_id
1 'polypeptide(L)'
;MTTLGLLTLTASASPVPTAEAIADHFTARSAEHDDQLRSWLDRGAPPAVVATTARLSVVYGRADFLPALRPYLAHRSPAVRAAIHAAFVELDGPGRQTALARCLADRHPIARKPCYMLVRKHPHARHEPRLAELTASGDVSAISAWAAVASATTLHELRSGAWVVPAPTRFLLYWSLLARPDLGTAEQRAWLESALRSSLAPAKDAAP
;
A
#
# COMPACT_ATOMS: atom_id res chain seq x y z
N MET A 1 -4.59 8.75 -67.99
CA MET A 1 -3.92 7.70 -67.19
C MET A 1 -3.24 8.39 -66.02
N THR A 2 -3.84 8.34 -64.84
CA THR A 2 -3.34 9.06 -63.66
C THR A 2 -3.26 8.05 -62.52
N THR A 3 -2.05 7.64 -62.17
CA THR A 3 -1.77 6.64 -61.14
C THR A 3 -1.88 7.31 -59.77
N LEU A 4 -2.94 7.00 -59.03
CA LEU A 4 -3.08 7.35 -57.61
C LEU A 4 -2.17 6.44 -56.79
N GLY A 5 -1.08 7.01 -56.26
CA GLY A 5 -0.23 6.35 -55.29
C GLY A 5 -0.95 6.22 -53.95
N LEU A 6 -1.35 5.00 -53.61
CA LEU A 6 -1.80 4.65 -52.27
C LEU A 6 -0.59 4.69 -51.33
N LEU A 7 -0.49 5.75 -50.52
CA LEU A 7 0.35 5.77 -49.32
C LEU A 7 -0.34 4.92 -48.26
N THR A 8 0.06 3.65 -48.15
CA THR A 8 -0.27 2.80 -47.01
C THR A 8 0.50 3.31 -45.79
N LEU A 9 -0.13 4.21 -45.02
CA LEU A 9 0.28 4.49 -43.65
C LEU A 9 -0.04 3.25 -42.80
N THR A 10 0.89 2.30 -42.74
CA THR A 10 0.89 1.28 -41.68
C THR A 10 1.36 1.97 -40.41
N ALA A 11 0.42 2.60 -39.69
CA ALA A 11 0.62 2.89 -38.29
C ALA A 11 0.86 1.53 -37.60
N SER A 12 2.14 1.20 -37.38
CA SER A 12 2.57 0.08 -36.55
C SER A 12 2.14 0.40 -35.12
N ALA A 13 0.88 0.07 -34.81
CA ALA A 13 0.43 -0.01 -33.44
C ALA A 13 1.14 -1.22 -32.85
N SER A 14 2.29 -1.00 -32.20
CA SER A 14 2.92 -2.06 -31.42
C SER A 14 1.86 -2.63 -30.48
N PRO A 15 1.59 -3.95 -30.53
CA PRO A 15 0.55 -4.55 -29.72
C PRO A 15 0.84 -4.27 -28.24
N VAL A 16 -0.22 -4.01 -27.48
CA VAL A 16 -0.12 -3.91 -26.02
C VAL A 16 0.54 -5.19 -25.50
N PRO A 17 1.65 -5.09 -24.75
CA PRO A 17 2.37 -6.28 -24.29
C PRO A 17 1.55 -7.07 -23.29
N THR A 18 1.65 -8.40 -23.37
CA THR A 18 1.08 -9.31 -22.38
C THR A 18 1.90 -9.26 -21.09
N ALA A 19 1.34 -9.74 -19.97
CA ALA A 19 2.08 -9.85 -18.71
C ALA A 19 3.32 -10.75 -18.83
N GLU A 20 3.25 -11.78 -19.67
CA GLU A 20 4.34 -12.70 -19.99
C GLU A 20 5.46 -11.99 -20.76
N ALA A 21 5.13 -11.23 -21.80
CA ALA A 21 6.13 -10.43 -22.53
C ALA A 21 6.85 -9.43 -21.61
N ILE A 22 6.15 -8.80 -20.67
CA ILE A 22 6.78 -7.91 -19.68
C ILE A 22 7.73 -8.70 -18.77
N ALA A 23 7.34 -9.90 -18.33
CA ALA A 23 8.21 -10.75 -17.52
C ALA A 23 9.48 -11.15 -18.29
N ASP A 24 9.35 -11.51 -19.57
CA ASP A 24 10.48 -11.84 -20.44
C ASP A 24 11.44 -10.66 -20.61
N HIS A 25 10.93 -9.44 -20.74
CA HIS A 25 11.76 -8.25 -20.79
C HIS A 25 12.55 -8.03 -19.48
N PHE A 26 11.92 -8.29 -18.33
CA PHE A 26 12.58 -8.19 -17.02
C PHE A 26 13.64 -9.28 -16.81
N THR A 27 13.40 -10.51 -17.29
CA THR A 27 14.36 -11.63 -17.16
C THR A 27 15.52 -11.49 -18.13
N ALA A 28 15.29 -10.97 -19.34
CA ALA A 28 16.33 -10.76 -20.35
C ALA A 28 17.40 -9.75 -19.92
N ARG A 29 17.03 -8.76 -19.07
CA ARG A 29 17.94 -7.73 -18.52
C ARG A 29 18.79 -7.02 -19.58
N SER A 30 18.23 -6.75 -20.76
CA SER A 30 18.91 -6.00 -21.81
C SER A 30 18.44 -4.55 -21.85
N ALA A 31 19.33 -3.64 -22.26
CA ALA A 31 19.03 -2.22 -22.38
C ALA A 31 17.89 -1.97 -23.37
N GLU A 32 17.85 -2.70 -24.49
CA GLU A 32 16.80 -2.60 -25.50
C GLU A 32 15.41 -2.93 -24.93
N HIS A 33 15.30 -4.03 -24.19
CA HIS A 33 14.04 -4.41 -23.56
C HIS A 33 13.62 -3.42 -22.47
N ASP A 34 14.56 -2.88 -21.71
CA ASP A 34 14.28 -1.86 -20.71
C ASP A 34 13.78 -0.55 -21.36
N ASP A 35 14.40 -0.12 -22.46
CA ASP A 35 14.00 1.07 -23.20
C ASP A 35 12.62 0.89 -23.85
N GLN A 36 12.32 -0.31 -24.34
CA GLN A 36 10.99 -0.65 -24.84
C GLN A 36 9.93 -0.57 -23.74
N LEU A 37 10.21 -1.12 -22.55
CA LEU A 37 9.32 -1.03 -21.38
C LEU A 37 9.08 0.42 -20.97
N ARG A 38 10.14 1.23 -20.89
CA ARG A 38 10.03 2.68 -20.59
C ARG A 38 9.21 3.40 -21.65
N SER A 39 9.45 3.11 -22.92
CA SER A 39 8.69 3.68 -24.03
C SER A 39 7.19 3.35 -23.96
N TRP A 40 6.81 2.14 -23.54
CA TRP A 40 5.41 1.82 -23.29
C TRP A 40 4.83 2.62 -22.12
N LEU A 41 5.55 2.73 -21.01
CA LEU A 41 5.12 3.52 -19.86
C LEU A 41 4.95 5.01 -20.22
N ASP A 42 5.85 5.58 -21.01
CA ASP A 42 5.79 7.00 -21.39
C ASP A 42 4.59 7.30 -22.29
N ARG A 43 4.17 6.34 -23.12
CA ARG A 43 3.02 6.46 -24.01
C ARG A 43 1.67 6.17 -23.35
N GLY A 44 1.63 6.01 -22.03
CA GLY A 44 0.39 5.73 -21.30
C GLY A 44 -0.03 4.27 -21.39
N ALA A 45 0.84 3.38 -20.94
CA ALA A 45 0.61 1.94 -20.94
C ALA A 45 -0.71 1.56 -20.25
N PRO A 46 -1.37 0.47 -20.69
CA PRO A 46 -2.57 -0.03 -20.04
C PRO A 46 -2.36 -0.36 -18.56
N PRO A 47 -3.40 -0.26 -17.70
CA PRO A 47 -3.28 -0.47 -16.26
C PRO A 47 -2.59 -1.78 -15.84
N ALA A 48 -2.84 -2.86 -16.58
CA ALA A 48 -2.24 -4.16 -16.32
C ALA A 48 -0.71 -4.13 -16.55
N VAL A 49 -0.26 -3.50 -17.63
CA VAL A 49 1.16 -3.35 -17.97
C VAL A 49 1.90 -2.57 -16.88
N VAL A 50 1.31 -1.45 -16.45
CA VAL A 50 1.86 -0.60 -15.39
C VAL A 50 1.97 -1.36 -14.06
N ALA A 51 0.89 -2.04 -13.66
CA ALA A 51 0.87 -2.78 -12.41
C ALA A 51 1.83 -3.98 -12.42
N THR A 52 1.91 -4.70 -13.54
CA THR A 52 2.86 -5.82 -13.71
C THR A 52 4.29 -5.31 -13.68
N THR A 53 4.61 -4.24 -14.41
CA THR A 53 5.95 -3.62 -14.40
C THR A 53 6.35 -3.23 -12.99
N ALA A 54 5.48 -2.55 -12.23
CA ALA A 54 5.75 -2.16 -10.85
C ALA A 54 6.02 -3.37 -9.93
N ARG A 55 5.25 -4.45 -10.07
CA ARG A 55 5.44 -5.67 -9.28
C ARG A 55 6.76 -6.37 -9.62
N LEU A 56 7.07 -6.50 -10.91
CA LEU A 56 8.31 -7.12 -11.35
C LEU A 56 9.53 -6.27 -10.96
N SER A 57 9.41 -4.94 -10.95
CA SER A 57 10.46 -4.09 -10.39
C SER A 57 10.79 -4.44 -8.95
N VAL A 58 9.79 -4.74 -8.11
CA VAL A 58 10.03 -5.20 -6.74
C VAL A 58 10.71 -6.57 -6.72
N VAL A 59 10.16 -7.54 -7.46
CA VAL A 59 10.66 -8.93 -7.50
C VAL A 59 12.13 -8.98 -7.94
N TYR A 60 12.52 -8.20 -8.95
CA TYR A 60 13.86 -8.19 -9.50
C TYR A 60 14.76 -7.07 -8.96
N GLY A 61 14.32 -6.29 -7.96
CA GLY A 61 15.10 -5.22 -7.36
C GLY A 61 15.47 -4.08 -8.32
N ARG A 62 14.63 -3.81 -9.32
CA ARG A 62 14.87 -2.84 -10.40
C ARG A 62 14.40 -1.43 -10.04
N ALA A 63 15.13 -0.77 -9.13
CA ALA A 63 14.82 0.59 -8.69
C ALA A 63 14.95 1.64 -9.82
N ASP A 64 15.68 1.33 -10.89
CA ASP A 64 15.87 2.17 -12.07
C ASP A 64 14.58 2.45 -12.85
N PHE A 65 13.51 1.67 -12.64
CA PHE A 65 12.19 1.92 -13.24
C PHE A 65 11.31 2.89 -12.44
N LEU A 66 11.67 3.24 -11.20
CA LEU A 66 10.86 4.16 -10.39
C LEU A 66 10.59 5.52 -11.07
N PRO A 67 11.52 6.15 -11.80
CA PRO A 67 11.24 7.38 -12.53
C PRO A 67 10.10 7.23 -13.54
N ALA A 68 10.11 6.17 -14.35
CA ALA A 68 9.06 5.89 -15.35
C ALA A 68 7.71 5.52 -14.70
N LEU A 69 7.74 4.94 -13.50
CA LEU A 69 6.53 4.58 -12.74
C LEU A 69 5.94 5.76 -11.95
N ARG A 70 6.71 6.84 -11.71
CA ARG A 70 6.29 7.97 -10.89
C ARG A 70 4.98 8.64 -11.31
N PRO A 71 4.70 8.88 -12.62
CA PRO A 71 3.43 9.48 -13.04
C PRO A 71 2.20 8.68 -12.61
N TYR A 72 2.36 7.36 -12.43
CA TYR A 72 1.27 6.45 -12.10
C TYR A 72 0.89 6.42 -10.60
N LEU A 73 1.61 7.17 -9.75
CA LEU A 73 1.19 7.40 -8.36
C LEU A 73 -0.17 8.11 -8.26
N ALA A 74 -0.56 8.87 -9.28
CA ALA A 74 -1.86 9.55 -9.37
C ALA A 74 -2.87 8.81 -10.26
N HIS A 75 -2.58 7.57 -10.67
CA HIS A 75 -3.40 6.84 -11.63
C HIS A 75 -4.84 6.63 -11.12
N ARG A 76 -5.83 6.68 -12.02
CA ARG A 76 -7.26 6.57 -11.66
C ARG A 76 -7.60 5.27 -10.94
N SER A 77 -7.01 4.16 -11.38
CA SER A 77 -7.23 2.83 -10.77
C SER A 77 -6.49 2.70 -9.44
N PRO A 78 -7.20 2.42 -8.31
CA PRO A 78 -6.56 2.20 -7.02
C PRO A 78 -5.66 0.95 -7.01
N ALA A 79 -5.95 -0.05 -7.83
CA ALA A 79 -5.12 -1.25 -7.95
C ALA A 79 -3.74 -0.94 -8.56
N VAL A 80 -3.70 -0.03 -9.55
CA VAL A 80 -2.43 0.47 -10.10
C VAL A 80 -1.67 1.26 -9.04
N ARG A 81 -2.33 2.21 -8.35
CA ARG A 81 -1.68 2.98 -7.29
C ARG A 81 -1.12 2.09 -6.18
N ALA A 82 -1.85 1.03 -5.78
CA ALA A 82 -1.37 0.02 -4.84
C ALA A 82 -0.03 -0.61 -5.29
N ALA A 83 0.06 -1.04 -6.56
CA ALA A 83 1.28 -1.65 -7.10
C ALA A 83 2.44 -0.64 -7.15
N ILE A 84 2.16 0.60 -7.55
CA ILE A 84 3.17 1.67 -7.64
C ILE A 84 3.66 2.05 -6.25
N HIS A 85 2.77 2.27 -5.28
CA HIS A 85 3.20 2.58 -3.92
C HIS A 85 4.08 1.49 -3.34
N ALA A 86 3.73 0.21 -3.55
CA ALA A 86 4.56 -0.91 -3.10
C ALA A 86 5.96 -0.87 -3.73
N ALA A 87 6.05 -0.60 -5.04
CA ALA A 87 7.33 -0.45 -5.72
C ALA A 87 8.19 0.68 -5.13
N PHE A 88 7.61 1.86 -4.90
CA PHE A 88 8.34 2.96 -4.29
C PHE A 88 8.79 2.66 -2.87
N VAL A 89 7.94 2.06 -2.02
CA VAL A 89 8.33 1.75 -0.64
C VAL A 89 9.46 0.70 -0.59
N GLU A 90 9.38 -0.34 -1.41
CA GLU A 90 10.36 -1.42 -1.41
C GLU A 90 11.70 -0.99 -2.00
N LEU A 91 11.69 -0.20 -3.07
CA LEU A 91 12.88 0.07 -3.89
C LEU A 91 13.52 1.44 -3.63
N ASP A 92 12.76 2.44 -3.18
CA ASP A 92 13.29 3.79 -2.90
C ASP A 92 13.97 3.80 -1.53
N GLY A 93 15.18 3.24 -1.40
CA GLY A 93 15.86 3.09 -0.11
C GLY A 93 15.84 4.36 0.77
N PRO A 94 16.34 5.51 0.28
CA PRO A 94 16.30 6.78 1.02
C PRO A 94 14.89 7.38 1.15
N GLY A 95 14.05 7.27 0.11
CA GLY A 95 12.71 7.84 0.06
C GLY A 95 11.60 6.96 0.65
N ARG A 96 11.92 5.73 1.07
CA ARG A 96 10.98 4.67 1.50
C ARG A 96 9.97 5.18 2.49
N GLN A 97 10.49 5.91 3.45
CA GLN A 97 9.74 6.49 4.52
C GLN A 97 8.71 7.48 3.93
N THR A 98 9.13 8.45 3.12
CA THR A 98 8.24 9.38 2.43
C THR A 98 7.23 8.65 1.53
N ALA A 99 7.66 7.60 0.82
CA ALA A 99 6.79 6.75 0.00
C ALA A 99 5.71 6.07 0.83
N LEU A 100 6.05 5.54 2.02
CA LEU A 100 5.09 4.86 2.90
C LEU A 100 4.07 5.84 3.50
N ALA A 101 4.51 7.05 3.85
CA ALA A 101 3.60 8.11 4.28
C ALA A 101 2.60 8.47 3.17
N ARG A 102 3.09 8.61 1.92
CA ARG A 102 2.24 8.84 0.74
C ARG A 102 1.28 7.67 0.47
N CYS A 103 1.75 6.44 0.64
CA CYS A 103 0.98 5.20 0.52
C CYS A 103 -0.22 5.21 1.48
N LEU A 104 0.02 5.50 2.77
CA LEU A 104 -1.02 5.62 3.80
C LEU A 104 -1.94 6.84 3.62
N ALA A 105 -1.46 7.86 2.91
CA ALA A 105 -2.26 9.04 2.55
C ALA A 105 -3.14 8.82 1.31
N ASP A 106 -3.05 7.67 0.61
CA ASP A 106 -3.91 7.42 -0.55
C ASP A 106 -5.38 7.49 -0.16
N ARG A 107 -6.16 8.18 -1.00
CA ARG A 107 -7.60 8.38 -0.78
C ARG A 107 -8.39 7.08 -0.74
N HIS A 108 -7.93 6.03 -1.44
CA HIS A 108 -8.72 4.82 -1.63
C HIS A 108 -8.21 3.65 -0.75
N PRO A 109 -9.08 2.97 0.02
CA PRO A 109 -8.69 1.86 0.90
C PRO A 109 -7.93 0.73 0.18
N ILE A 110 -8.37 0.33 -1.03
CA ILE A 110 -7.66 -0.66 -1.87
C ILE A 110 -6.20 -0.28 -2.13
N ALA A 111 -5.91 1.00 -2.37
CA ALA A 111 -4.55 1.47 -2.61
C ALA A 111 -3.72 1.48 -1.32
N ARG A 112 -4.37 1.72 -0.16
CA ARG A 112 -3.73 1.67 1.17
C ARG A 112 -3.46 0.26 1.67
N LYS A 113 -4.28 -0.72 1.28
CA LYS A 113 -4.18 -2.11 1.79
C LYS A 113 -2.76 -2.70 1.77
N PRO A 114 -2.00 -2.66 0.66
CA PRO A 114 -0.62 -3.16 0.65
C PRO A 114 0.32 -2.34 1.56
N CYS A 115 0.03 -1.05 1.79
CA CYS A 115 0.83 -0.18 2.67
C CYS A 115 0.88 -0.70 4.09
N TYR A 116 -0.22 -1.27 4.62
CA TYR A 116 -0.23 -1.79 6.00
C TYR A 116 0.75 -2.95 6.19
N MET A 117 0.88 -3.83 5.19
CA MET A 117 1.90 -4.88 5.20
C MET A 117 3.31 -4.30 5.11
N LEU A 118 3.50 -3.24 4.33
CA LEU A 118 4.79 -2.56 4.21
C LEU A 118 5.17 -1.79 5.47
N VAL A 119 4.20 -1.23 6.21
CA VAL A 119 4.43 -0.68 7.55
C VAL A 119 4.97 -1.76 8.48
N ARG A 120 4.42 -2.98 8.42
CA ARG A 120 4.93 -4.09 9.25
C ARG A 120 6.36 -4.47 8.89
N LYS A 121 6.69 -4.45 7.60
CA LYS A 121 8.04 -4.75 7.11
C LYS A 121 9.05 -3.65 7.43
N HIS A 122 8.60 -2.40 7.47
CA HIS A 122 9.41 -1.21 7.71
C HIS A 122 8.82 -0.34 8.82
N PRO A 123 8.76 -0.86 10.06
CA PRO A 123 8.09 -0.19 11.15
C PRO A 123 8.79 1.12 11.50
N HIS A 124 7.99 2.17 11.69
CA HIS A 124 8.50 3.46 12.16
C HIS A 124 7.38 4.23 12.87
N ALA A 125 7.67 4.73 14.09
CA ALA A 125 6.70 5.41 14.96
C ALA A 125 5.99 6.62 14.32
N ARG A 126 6.64 7.32 13.38
CA ARG A 126 6.05 8.47 12.67
C ARG A 126 4.79 8.16 11.85
N HIS A 127 4.48 6.88 11.63
CA HIS A 127 3.24 6.46 10.95
C HIS A 127 2.08 6.25 11.93
N GLU A 128 2.32 6.25 13.25
CA GLU A 128 1.29 6.06 14.28
C GLU A 128 0.14 7.07 14.16
N PRO A 129 0.37 8.40 14.02
CA PRO A 129 -0.74 9.37 13.94
C PRO A 129 -1.65 9.10 12.74
N ARG A 130 -1.06 8.74 11.59
CA ARG A 130 -1.85 8.44 10.39
C ARG A 130 -2.65 7.14 10.54
N LEU A 131 -2.06 6.12 11.17
CA LEU A 131 -2.79 4.88 11.46
C LEU A 131 -3.91 5.09 12.48
N ALA A 132 -3.72 6.01 13.43
CA ALA A 132 -4.73 6.38 14.41
C ALA A 132 -5.95 7.00 13.72
N GLU A 133 -5.73 7.99 12.85
CA GLU A 133 -6.77 8.60 12.02
C GLU A 133 -7.52 7.56 11.18
N LEU A 134 -6.79 6.67 10.50
CA LEU A 134 -7.38 5.64 9.64
C LEU A 134 -8.22 4.64 10.45
N THR A 135 -7.74 4.24 11.62
CA THR A 135 -8.45 3.32 12.52
C THR A 135 -9.71 3.98 13.09
N ALA A 136 -9.62 5.25 13.50
CA ALA A 136 -10.76 6.04 13.97
C ALA A 136 -11.83 6.23 12.87
N SER A 137 -11.41 6.34 11.60
CA SER A 137 -12.31 6.39 10.45
C SER A 137 -12.98 5.05 10.09
N GLY A 138 -12.63 3.96 10.80
CA GLY A 138 -13.16 2.61 10.57
C GLY A 138 -12.42 1.80 9.50
N ASP A 139 -11.21 2.20 9.09
CA ASP A 139 -10.39 1.41 8.18
C ASP A 139 -9.80 0.19 8.92
N VAL A 140 -10.53 -0.92 8.88
CA VAL A 140 -10.16 -2.19 9.51
C VAL A 140 -8.79 -2.69 9.04
N SER A 141 -8.37 -2.36 7.81
CA SER A 141 -7.09 -2.82 7.27
C SER A 141 -5.90 -2.17 8.01
N ALA A 142 -6.08 -0.97 8.56
CA ALA A 142 -5.06 -0.29 9.36
C ALA A 142 -4.70 -1.05 10.65
N ILE A 143 -5.63 -1.86 11.18
CA ILE A 143 -5.41 -2.70 12.37
C ILE A 143 -4.22 -3.62 12.19
N SER A 144 -4.05 -4.17 10.99
CA SER A 144 -2.95 -5.10 10.68
C SER A 144 -1.56 -4.47 10.85
N ALA A 145 -1.44 -3.14 10.72
CA ALA A 145 -0.16 -2.44 10.87
C ALA A 145 0.23 -2.17 12.32
N TRP A 146 -0.75 -2.05 13.24
CA TRP A 146 -0.51 -1.67 14.63
C TRP A 146 0.39 -2.65 15.39
N ALA A 147 0.30 -3.94 15.08
CA ALA A 147 1.17 -4.96 15.67
C ALA A 147 2.67 -4.75 15.40
N ALA A 148 3.05 -3.85 14.48
CA ALA A 148 4.45 -3.55 14.20
C ALA A 148 4.89 -2.17 14.66
N VAL A 149 3.97 -1.21 14.81
CA VAL A 149 4.33 0.19 15.09
C VAL A 149 3.84 0.71 16.44
N ALA A 150 2.91 0.04 17.11
CA ALA A 150 2.38 0.52 18.37
C ALA A 150 3.50 0.82 19.38
N SER A 151 3.36 1.91 20.12
CA SER A 151 4.27 2.35 21.15
C SER A 151 3.56 2.41 22.51
N ALA A 152 4.32 2.66 23.59
CA ALA A 152 3.74 2.95 24.89
C ALA A 152 2.84 4.20 24.85
N THR A 153 3.15 5.17 23.99
CA THR A 153 2.32 6.35 23.73
C THR A 153 0.98 5.95 23.14
N THR A 154 0.96 5.04 22.15
CA THR A 154 -0.29 4.51 21.60
C THR A 154 -1.19 3.97 22.70
N LEU A 155 -0.64 3.19 23.65
CA LEU A 155 -1.42 2.62 24.76
C LEU A 155 -1.94 3.68 25.73
N HIS A 156 -1.14 4.72 25.99
CA HIS A 156 -1.56 5.83 26.84
C HIS A 156 -2.73 6.59 26.23
N GLU A 157 -2.64 6.95 24.94
CA GLU A 157 -3.71 7.65 24.20
C GLU A 157 -4.99 6.82 24.09
N LEU A 158 -4.82 5.51 23.90
CA LEU A 158 -5.88 4.52 23.94
C LEU A 158 -6.65 4.53 25.26
N ARG A 159 -5.91 4.50 26.38
CA ARG A 159 -6.47 4.45 27.72
C ARG A 159 -7.10 5.77 28.14
N SER A 160 -6.53 6.90 27.73
CA SER A 160 -7.07 8.23 28.04
C SER A 160 -8.31 8.58 27.22
N GLY A 161 -8.64 7.79 26.19
CA GLY A 161 -9.75 8.08 25.29
C GLY A 161 -9.45 9.22 24.31
N ALA A 162 -8.16 9.56 24.13
CA ALA A 162 -7.73 10.58 23.17
C ALA A 162 -8.07 10.21 21.72
N TRP A 163 -8.27 8.91 21.45
CA TRP A 163 -8.76 8.42 20.17
C TRP A 163 -10.08 7.64 20.34
N VAL A 164 -10.98 7.76 19.38
CA VAL A 164 -12.22 6.97 19.38
C VAL A 164 -12.08 5.85 18.37
N VAL A 165 -12.00 4.62 18.86
CA VAL A 165 -12.00 3.42 18.00
C VAL A 165 -13.43 2.92 17.87
N PRO A 166 -13.99 2.86 16.63
CA PRO A 166 -15.30 2.31 16.39
C PRO A 166 -15.44 0.91 17.01
N ALA A 167 -16.61 0.61 17.57
CA ALA A 167 -16.92 -0.69 18.16
C ALA A 167 -16.50 -1.90 17.29
N PRO A 168 -16.80 -1.96 15.97
CA PRO A 168 -16.44 -3.11 15.14
C PRO A 168 -14.92 -3.32 14.99
N THR A 169 -14.13 -2.26 15.13
CA THR A 169 -12.65 -2.30 15.01
C THR A 169 -11.94 -2.49 16.34
N ARG A 170 -12.62 -2.20 17.45
CA ARG A 170 -12.02 -2.13 18.79
C ARG A 170 -11.47 -3.49 19.26
N PHE A 171 -12.26 -4.55 19.08
CA PHE A 171 -11.84 -5.91 19.42
C PHE A 171 -10.55 -6.30 18.68
N LEU A 172 -10.55 -6.15 17.35
CA LEU A 172 -9.41 -6.52 16.50
C LEU A 172 -8.15 -5.74 16.85
N LEU A 173 -8.31 -4.46 17.19
CA LEU A 173 -7.20 -3.61 17.60
C LEU A 173 -6.60 -4.06 18.92
N TYR A 174 -7.40 -4.24 19.96
CA TYR A 174 -6.91 -4.68 21.27
C TYR A 174 -6.27 -6.06 21.19
N TRP A 175 -6.88 -6.98 20.44
CA TRP A 175 -6.31 -8.29 20.16
C TRP A 175 -4.93 -8.18 19.50
N SER A 176 -4.80 -7.33 18.47
CA SER A 176 -3.54 -7.13 17.75
C SER A 176 -2.45 -6.50 18.62
N LEU A 177 -2.81 -5.63 19.56
CA LEU A 177 -1.87 -5.02 20.50
C LEU A 177 -1.41 -6.01 21.58
N LEU A 178 -2.32 -6.84 22.10
CA LEU A 178 -1.98 -7.87 23.09
C LEU A 178 -1.03 -8.93 22.54
N ALA A 179 -1.09 -9.21 21.24
CA ALA A 179 -0.17 -10.12 20.55
C ALA A 179 1.30 -9.64 20.58
N ARG A 180 1.58 -8.39 20.95
CA ARG A 180 2.93 -7.88 21.18
C ARG A 180 3.34 -7.99 22.65
N PRO A 181 4.16 -8.97 23.05
CA PRO A 181 4.55 -9.14 24.46
C PRO A 181 5.40 -8.00 25.01
N ASP A 182 6.11 -7.29 24.12
CA ASP A 182 7.01 -6.17 24.42
C ASP A 182 6.31 -4.83 24.59
N LEU A 183 5.01 -4.76 24.30
CA LEU A 183 4.25 -3.52 24.32
C LEU A 183 3.72 -3.21 25.73
N GLY A 184 4.22 -2.10 26.29
CA GLY A 184 3.71 -1.48 27.51
C GLY A 184 4.11 -2.16 28.83
N THR A 185 3.68 -1.55 29.93
CA THR A 185 3.86 -2.11 31.29
C THR A 185 2.84 -3.22 31.57
N ALA A 186 3.07 -4.02 32.61
CA ALA A 186 2.11 -5.03 33.08
C ALA A 186 0.72 -4.43 33.37
N GLU A 187 0.67 -3.22 33.92
CA GLU A 187 -0.58 -2.49 34.17
C GLU A 187 -1.30 -2.15 32.86
N GLN A 188 -0.58 -1.64 31.86
CA GLN A 188 -1.16 -1.31 30.56
C GLN A 188 -1.68 -2.56 29.83
N ARG A 189 -1.00 -3.71 29.98
CA ARG A 189 -1.46 -5.00 29.45
C ARG A 189 -2.73 -5.48 30.16
N ALA A 190 -2.77 -5.43 31.49
CA ALA A 190 -3.95 -5.81 32.26
C ALA A 190 -5.17 -4.95 31.88
N TRP A 191 -4.95 -3.65 31.64
CA TRP A 191 -5.99 -2.76 31.11
C TRP A 191 -6.46 -3.20 29.71
N LEU A 192 -5.55 -3.48 28.77
CA LEU A 192 -5.90 -3.96 27.43
C LEU A 192 -6.72 -5.27 27.47
N GLU A 193 -6.34 -6.22 28.32
CA GLU A 193 -7.07 -7.49 28.50
C GLU A 193 -8.49 -7.26 29.06
N SER A 194 -8.63 -6.33 30.00
CA SER A 194 -9.94 -5.89 30.51
C SER A 194 -10.77 -5.26 29.38
N ALA A 195 -10.19 -4.31 28.65
CA ALA A 195 -10.85 -3.61 27.56
C ALA A 195 -11.27 -4.54 26.41
N LEU A 196 -10.45 -5.55 26.08
CA LEU A 196 -10.77 -6.60 25.12
C LEU A 196 -12.00 -7.41 25.59
N ARG A 197 -12.02 -7.85 26.84
CA ARG A 197 -13.16 -8.59 27.41
C ARG A 197 -14.44 -7.73 27.39
N SER A 198 -14.35 -6.46 27.74
CA SER A 198 -15.49 -5.54 27.68
C SER A 198 -16.00 -5.33 26.25
N SER A 199 -15.13 -5.40 25.23
CA SER A 199 -15.55 -5.30 23.83
C SER A 199 -16.32 -6.52 23.31
N LEU A 200 -16.22 -7.66 24.00
CA LEU A 200 -16.96 -8.88 23.71
C LEU A 200 -18.29 -8.99 24.47
N ALA A 201 -18.51 -8.15 25.49
CA ALA A 201 -19.75 -8.17 26.23
C ALA A 201 -20.90 -7.76 25.30
N PRO A 202 -22.00 -8.54 25.21
CA PRO A 202 -23.17 -8.11 24.47
C PRO A 202 -23.62 -6.75 25.01
N ALA A 203 -24.00 -5.83 24.13
CA ALA A 203 -24.55 -4.53 24.49
C ALA A 203 -25.81 -4.78 25.33
N LYS A 204 -25.65 -4.84 26.65
CA LYS A 204 -26.69 -5.33 27.56
C LYS A 204 -27.87 -4.37 27.71
N ASP A 205 -27.78 -3.17 27.13
CA ASP A 205 -28.75 -2.09 27.32
C ASP A 205 -29.25 -1.44 26.00
N ALA A 206 -29.26 -2.18 24.88
CA ALA A 206 -29.90 -1.72 23.64
C ALA A 206 -31.25 -2.42 23.42
N ALA A 207 -32.17 -2.25 24.37
CA ALA A 207 -33.61 -2.40 24.14
C ALA A 207 -34.27 -1.03 24.34
N PRO A 208 -35.18 -0.60 23.45
CA PRO A 208 -35.88 0.68 23.58
C PRO A 208 -36.74 0.77 24.83
#